data_AF-A0A7L3YBK7-F1
#
_entry.id   AF-A0A7L3YBK7-F1
#
_cell.length_a   1.000
_cell.length_b   1.000
_cell.length_c   1.000
_cell.angle_alpha   90.00
_cell.angle_beta   90.00
_cell.angle_gamma   90.00
#
_symmetry.space_group_name_H-M   'P 1'
#
loop_
_entity.id
_entity.type
_entity.pdbx_description
1 polymer ?
#
loop_
_entity_poly.entity_id
_entity_poly.type
_entity_poly.pdbx_seq_one_letter_code
_entity_poly.pdbx_strand_id
1 'polypeptide(L)'
;LTSMLYFQMVIMAGTVMLAYYFEYTDTFTVNVQGFFCYEGAYRKPYPGPEDRSAVPPVLLYSLTAGVPVLVIIVGETAVFCLQLATKDFENQEKTILTGDCCYINPLVRRTIRFLGIYAFGLFATDIFVNAGQVVTGNLAPHFLALCKPNYTALGCKQYTQFISSVHACTGNPDLIMKARKTFPSKEAALSIYAAMYLAVSI
;
A
#
# COMPACT_ATOMS: atom_id res chain seq x y z
N LEU A 1 -9.04 28.97 6.69
CA LEU A 1 -8.69 27.69 7.36
C LEU A 1 -9.66 26.57 6.99
N THR A 2 -10.98 26.81 7.07
CA THR A 2 -12.05 25.89 6.65
C THR A 2 -11.96 25.45 5.18
N SER A 3 -11.67 26.37 4.25
CA SER A 3 -11.52 26.04 2.82
C SER A 3 -10.33 25.08 2.54
N MET A 4 -9.20 25.26 3.22
CA MET A 4 -8.02 24.39 3.08
C MET A 4 -8.23 22.99 3.66
N LEU A 5 -8.92 22.89 4.81
CA LEU A 5 -9.26 21.59 5.40
C LEU A 5 -10.26 20.82 4.53
N TYR A 6 -11.26 21.51 3.97
CA TYR A 6 -12.22 20.90 3.07
C TYR A 6 -11.53 20.29 1.84
N PHE A 7 -10.64 21.04 1.20
CA PHE A 7 -9.88 20.56 0.05
C PHE A 7 -9.03 19.32 0.39
N GLN A 8 -8.36 19.33 1.55
CA GLN A 8 -7.56 18.20 2.01
C GLN A 8 -8.41 16.95 2.28
N MET A 9 -9.61 17.10 2.85
CA MET A 9 -10.53 15.99 3.08
C MET A 9 -11.07 15.40 1.76
N VAL A 10 -11.37 16.24 0.77
CA VAL A 10 -11.82 15.79 -0.55
C VAL A 10 -10.72 14.99 -1.25
N ILE A 11 -9.48 15.46 -1.21
CA ILE A 11 -8.33 14.73 -1.77
C ILE A 11 -8.17 13.37 -1.07
N MET A 12 -8.23 13.35 0.27
CA MET A 12 -8.14 12.11 1.04
C MET A 12 -9.25 11.12 0.71
N ALA A 13 -10.49 11.59 0.57
CA ALA A 13 -11.60 10.74 0.17
C ALA A 13 -11.38 10.18 -1.25
N GLY A 14 -10.89 11.01 -2.17
CA GLY A 14 -10.56 10.61 -3.54
C GLY A 14 -9.44 9.57 -3.60
N THR A 15 -8.37 9.73 -2.83
CA THR A 15 -7.28 8.74 -2.79
C THR A 15 -7.72 7.44 -2.16
N VAL A 16 -8.49 7.46 -1.08
CA VAL A 16 -9.04 6.24 -0.45
C VAL A 16 -9.95 5.49 -1.43
N MET A 17 -10.84 6.21 -2.13
CA MET A 17 -11.70 5.60 -3.14
C MET A 17 -10.88 4.98 -4.28
N LEU A 18 -9.88 5.69 -4.77
CA LEU A 18 -9.03 5.17 -5.85
C LEU A 18 -8.23 3.93 -5.41
N ALA A 19 -7.66 3.94 -4.20
CA ALA A 19 -6.98 2.79 -3.63
C ALA A 19 -7.94 1.58 -3.50
N TYR A 20 -9.17 1.82 -3.04
CA TYR A 20 -10.20 0.79 -2.96
C TYR A 20 -10.52 0.18 -4.33
N TYR A 21 -10.66 1.01 -5.37
CA TYR A 21 -10.89 0.50 -6.74
C TYR A 21 -9.71 -0.33 -7.24
N PHE A 22 -8.47 0.10 -7.01
CA PHE A 22 -7.30 -0.71 -7.42
C PHE A 22 -7.21 -2.05 -6.68
N GLU A 23 -7.61 -2.09 -5.42
CA GLU A 23 -7.47 -3.29 -4.57
C GLU A 23 -8.59 -4.31 -4.78
N TYR A 24 -9.84 -3.83 -4.80
CA TYR A 24 -11.01 -4.70 -4.71
C TYR A 24 -11.79 -4.83 -6.02
N THR A 25 -11.44 -4.07 -7.05
CA THR A 25 -12.15 -4.12 -8.33
C THR A 25 -11.22 -4.39 -9.48
N ASP A 26 -11.66 -5.22 -10.43
CA ASP A 26 -10.95 -5.47 -11.69
C ASP A 26 -11.21 -4.37 -12.73
N THR A 27 -11.45 -3.14 -12.27
CA THR A 27 -11.72 -1.98 -13.14
C THR A 27 -10.55 -1.71 -14.10
N PHE A 28 -9.32 -2.05 -13.68
CA PHE A 28 -8.12 -1.90 -14.49
C PHE A 28 -7.59 -3.27 -14.93
N THR A 29 -7.60 -3.51 -16.23
CA THR A 29 -7.06 -4.73 -16.83
C THR A 29 -5.54 -4.75 -16.75
N VAL A 30 -4.97 -5.83 -16.20
CA VAL A 30 -3.51 -6.02 -16.13
C VAL A 30 -2.94 -6.25 -17.52
N ASN A 31 -1.79 -5.63 -17.80
CA ASN A 31 -1.05 -5.90 -19.02
C ASN A 31 -0.66 -7.39 -19.10
N VAL A 32 -1.06 -8.07 -20.17
CA VAL A 32 -0.81 -9.51 -20.33
C VAL A 32 0.56 -9.69 -20.97
N GLN A 33 1.59 -9.92 -20.14
CA GLN A 33 2.88 -10.38 -20.64
C GLN A 33 2.80 -11.86 -21.07
N GLY A 34 3.53 -12.18 -22.13
CA GLY A 34 3.77 -13.55 -22.56
C GLY A 34 4.96 -14.18 -21.83
N PHE A 35 5.13 -15.48 -21.98
CA PHE A 35 6.18 -16.28 -21.35
C PHE A 35 6.80 -17.25 -22.36
N PHE A 36 8.02 -17.73 -22.10
CA PHE A 36 8.65 -18.75 -22.95
C PHE A 36 8.26 -20.17 -22.52
N CYS A 37 8.21 -21.09 -23.48
CA CYS A 37 7.97 -22.52 -23.21
C CYS A 37 9.02 -23.06 -22.23
N TYR A 38 8.56 -23.72 -21.15
CA TYR A 38 9.41 -24.38 -20.14
C TYR A 38 10.42 -23.47 -19.42
N GLU A 39 10.17 -22.17 -19.36
CA GLU A 39 11.08 -21.23 -18.73
C GLU A 39 11.27 -21.51 -17.22
N GLY A 40 12.52 -21.77 -16.83
CA GLY A 40 12.87 -22.16 -15.45
C GLY A 40 12.63 -21.06 -14.42
N ALA A 41 12.66 -19.79 -14.82
CA ALA A 41 12.45 -18.65 -13.93
C ALA A 41 11.05 -18.61 -13.29
N TYR A 42 10.04 -19.15 -13.99
CA TYR A 42 8.63 -19.12 -13.59
C TYR A 42 8.09 -20.46 -13.08
N ARG A 43 8.97 -21.44 -12.87
CA ARG A 43 8.61 -22.81 -12.45
C ARG A 43 8.82 -23.07 -10.95
N LYS A 44 9.03 -22.02 -10.14
CA LYS A 44 9.19 -22.21 -8.69
C LYS A 44 7.89 -22.78 -8.09
N PRO A 45 7.99 -23.61 -7.05
CA PRO A 45 6.81 -24.14 -6.39
C PRO A 45 5.97 -23.01 -5.81
N TYR A 46 4.65 -23.20 -5.81
CA TYR A 46 3.72 -22.25 -5.19
C TYR A 46 3.98 -22.22 -3.68
N PRO A 47 4.32 -21.05 -3.08
CA PRO A 47 4.69 -20.95 -1.67
C PRO A 47 3.51 -21.21 -0.71
N GLY A 48 2.28 -21.27 -1.22
CA GLY A 48 1.06 -21.45 -0.43
C GLY A 48 0.19 -20.19 -0.41
N PRO A 49 -0.99 -20.27 0.23
CA PRO A 49 -1.89 -19.13 0.39
C PRO A 49 -1.26 -18.04 1.25
N GLU A 50 -1.65 -16.78 1.01
CA GLU A 50 -1.06 -15.62 1.70
C GLU A 50 -1.25 -15.62 3.21
N ASP A 51 -2.25 -16.35 3.71
CA ASP A 51 -2.46 -16.54 5.15
C ASP A 51 -1.35 -17.35 5.82
N ARG A 52 -0.56 -18.10 5.04
CA ARG A 52 0.63 -18.85 5.48
C ARG A 52 1.94 -18.23 5.01
N SER A 53 1.90 -17.06 4.37
CA SER A 53 3.11 -16.34 3.97
C SER A 53 3.88 -15.82 5.18
N ALA A 54 5.19 -15.61 5.01
CA ALA A 54 6.08 -15.08 6.04
C ALA A 54 5.64 -13.70 6.57
N VAL A 55 4.88 -12.95 5.77
CA VAL A 55 4.29 -11.66 6.13
C VAL A 55 2.82 -11.69 5.74
N PRO A 56 1.90 -12.02 6.66
CA PRO A 56 0.47 -11.98 6.36
C PRO A 56 0.01 -10.52 6.22
N PRO A 57 -0.87 -10.20 5.25
CA PRO A 57 -1.29 -8.83 4.96
C PRO A 57 -1.93 -8.14 6.16
N VAL A 58 -2.65 -8.90 6.99
CA VAL A 58 -3.25 -8.40 8.25
C VAL A 58 -2.20 -7.83 9.19
N LEU A 59 -1.08 -8.54 9.36
CA LEU A 59 0.00 -8.09 10.23
C LEU A 59 0.66 -6.83 9.65
N LEU A 60 0.94 -6.81 8.35
CA LEU A 60 1.58 -5.67 7.71
C LEU A 60 0.72 -4.40 7.77
N TYR A 61 -0.58 -4.50 7.46
CA TYR A 61 -1.48 -3.35 7.58
C TYR A 61 -1.65 -2.90 9.02
N SER A 62 -1.73 -3.83 9.97
CA SER A 62 -1.82 -3.46 11.39
C SER A 62 -0.57 -2.74 11.90
N LEU A 63 0.62 -3.17 11.48
CA LEU A 63 1.89 -2.55 11.88
C LEU A 63 2.09 -1.19 11.22
N THR A 64 1.84 -1.10 9.92
CA THR A 64 1.97 0.16 9.17
C THR A 64 0.94 1.20 9.62
N ALA A 65 -0.29 0.80 10.00
CA ALA A 65 -1.25 1.73 10.59
C ALA A 65 -0.95 2.06 12.07
N GLY A 66 -0.59 1.04 12.87
CA GLY A 66 -0.50 1.17 14.32
C GLY A 66 0.79 1.83 14.81
N VAL A 67 1.95 1.45 14.28
CA VAL A 67 3.25 1.95 14.77
C VAL A 67 3.37 3.48 14.62
N PRO A 68 3.04 4.08 13.45
CA PRO A 68 3.12 5.53 13.28
C PRO A 68 2.17 6.30 14.19
N VAL A 69 0.95 5.79 14.39
CA VAL A 69 -0.01 6.41 15.32
C VAL A 69 0.55 6.42 16.74
N LEU A 70 1.10 5.31 17.21
CA LEU A 70 1.69 5.22 18.54
C LEU A 70 2.88 6.17 18.71
N VAL A 71 3.80 6.21 17.75
CA VAL A 71 4.98 7.09 17.80
C VAL A 71 4.57 8.56 17.82
N ILE A 72 3.61 8.97 16.98
CA ILE A 72 3.12 10.36 16.95
C ILE A 72 2.47 10.73 18.29
N ILE A 73 1.64 9.85 18.87
CA ILE A 73 0.99 10.11 20.16
C ILE A 73 2.03 10.23 21.28
N VAL A 74 3.00 9.30 21.34
CA VAL A 74 4.07 9.33 22.34
C VAL A 74 4.96 10.58 22.18
N GLY A 75 5.29 10.96 20.94
CA GLY A 75 6.08 12.17 20.66
C GLY A 75 5.38 13.45 21.10
N GLU A 76 4.11 13.62 20.73
CA GLU A 76 3.34 14.82 21.10
C GLU A 76 3.06 14.90 22.60
N THR A 77 2.81 13.76 23.26
CA THR A 77 2.64 13.72 24.73
C THR A 77 3.93 14.02 25.47
N ALA A 78 5.08 13.53 24.99
CA ALA A 78 6.39 13.84 25.56
C ALA A 78 6.73 15.33 25.42
N VAL A 79 6.48 15.94 24.25
CA VAL A 79 6.68 17.39 24.03
C VAL A 79 5.77 18.20 24.96
N PHE A 80 4.51 17.81 25.11
CA PHE A 80 3.58 18.47 26.04
C PHE A 80 4.05 18.38 27.50
N CYS A 81 4.49 17.20 27.95
CA CYS A 81 5.04 17.02 29.29
C CYS A 81 6.32 17.85 29.52
N LEU A 82 7.20 17.93 28.51
CA LEU A 82 8.41 18.77 28.59
C LEU A 82 8.04 20.26 28.70
N GLN A 83 7.11 20.74 27.86
CA GLN A 83 6.61 22.12 27.91
C GLN A 83 6.00 22.48 29.29
N LEU A 84 5.27 21.54 29.90
CA LEU A 84 4.76 21.69 31.27
C LEU A 84 5.89 21.73 32.31
N ALA A 85 6.92 20.91 32.14
CA ALA A 85 8.04 20.82 33.08
C ALA A 85 8.98 22.04 33.01
N THR A 86 9.19 22.64 31.84
CA THR A 86 10.13 23.77 31.63
C THR A 86 9.60 25.15 32.01
N LYS A 87 8.42 25.29 32.64
CA LYS A 87 7.86 26.58 33.10
C LYS A 87 7.74 27.62 31.96
N ASP A 88 6.70 27.50 31.14
CA ASP A 88 6.19 28.60 30.30
C ASP A 88 4.73 28.96 30.69
N PHE A 89 4.47 28.95 32.00
CA PHE A 89 3.16 29.20 32.59
C PHE A 89 2.91 30.68 32.93
N GLU A 90 3.63 31.62 32.32
CA GLU A 90 3.42 33.07 32.55
C GLU A 90 2.78 33.80 31.36
N ASN A 91 2.49 33.14 30.23
CA ASN A 91 1.89 33.84 29.08
C ASN A 91 0.94 33.00 28.18
N GLN A 92 0.58 31.77 28.59
CA GLN A 92 -0.32 30.89 27.82
C GLN A 92 -1.81 31.05 28.22
N GLU A 93 -2.20 32.21 28.76
CA GLU A 93 -3.58 32.72 28.65
C GLU A 93 -3.75 33.50 27.33
N LYS A 94 -3.26 32.92 26.24
CA LYS A 94 -3.66 33.30 24.88
C LYS A 94 -4.10 32.03 24.18
N THR A 95 -5.19 31.48 24.70
CA THR A 95 -6.18 30.72 23.95
C THR A 95 -6.41 31.41 22.61
N ILE A 96 -5.73 30.93 21.57
CA ILE A 96 -5.88 31.45 20.21
C ILE A 96 -7.30 31.11 19.76
N LEU A 97 -8.17 32.12 19.80
CA LEU A 97 -9.51 32.12 19.22
C LEU A 97 -9.45 31.55 17.80
N THR A 98 -10.03 30.38 17.58
CA THR A 98 -10.44 29.93 16.25
C THR A 98 -11.90 29.55 16.31
N GLY A 99 -12.77 30.55 16.09
CA GLY A 99 -14.16 30.38 15.66
C GLY A 99 -15.12 29.78 16.69
N ASP A 100 -16.29 30.39 16.81
CA ASP A 100 -17.31 30.03 17.78
C ASP A 100 -17.70 28.54 17.73
N CYS A 101 -17.68 27.90 18.92
CA CYS A 101 -18.32 26.63 19.31
C CYS A 101 -17.50 25.32 19.43
N CYS A 102 -16.18 25.26 19.21
CA CYS A 102 -15.39 24.05 19.54
C CYS A 102 -13.93 24.34 19.96
N TYR A 103 -13.63 24.20 21.25
CA TYR A 103 -12.26 24.23 21.79
C TYR A 103 -11.52 22.93 21.40
N ILE A 104 -10.71 22.96 20.34
CA ILE A 104 -9.84 21.84 19.97
C ILE A 104 -8.44 22.11 20.50
N ASN A 105 -7.95 21.23 21.37
CA ASN A 105 -6.59 21.28 21.89
C ASN A 105 -5.57 21.41 20.75
N PRO A 106 -4.59 22.32 20.84
CA PRO A 106 -3.57 22.50 19.79
C PRO A 106 -2.80 21.19 19.50
N LEU A 107 -2.67 20.31 20.50
CA LEU A 107 -2.14 18.95 20.37
C LEU A 107 -2.95 18.11 19.38
N VAL A 108 -4.27 18.06 19.55
CA VAL A 108 -5.18 17.26 18.71
C VAL A 108 -5.12 17.74 17.26
N ARG A 109 -5.10 19.07 17.05
CA ARG A 109 -4.95 19.66 15.71
C ARG A 109 -3.64 19.23 15.05
N ARG A 110 -2.54 19.19 15.80
CA ARG A 110 -1.21 18.82 15.31
C ARG A 110 -1.13 17.33 14.99
N THR A 111 -1.62 16.47 15.88
CA THR A 111 -1.71 15.01 15.66
C THR A 111 -2.54 14.66 14.43
N ILE A 112 -3.71 15.29 14.24
CA ILE A 112 -4.56 15.07 13.05
C ILE A 112 -3.80 15.44 11.77
N ARG A 113 -3.01 16.52 11.78
CA ARG A 113 -2.24 16.94 10.61
C ARG A 113 -1.15 15.94 10.26
N PHE A 114 -0.40 15.45 11.23
CA PHE A 114 0.63 14.42 10.98
C PHE A 114 0.01 13.11 10.48
N LEU A 115 -1.04 12.64 11.16
CA LEU A 115 -1.73 11.42 10.76
C LEU A 115 -2.37 11.54 9.37
N GLY A 116 -2.92 12.70 9.03
CA GLY A 116 -3.47 12.97 7.70
C GLY A 116 -2.41 12.93 6.60
N ILE A 117 -1.23 13.50 6.83
CA ILE A 117 -0.11 13.45 5.88
C ILE A 117 0.40 12.01 5.72
N TYR A 118 0.52 11.28 6.83
CA TYR A 118 0.93 9.88 6.82
C TYR A 118 -0.05 9.01 6.02
N ALA A 119 -1.34 9.10 6.33
CA ALA A 119 -2.38 8.34 5.64
C ALA A 119 -2.41 8.67 4.15
N PHE A 120 -2.31 9.95 3.78
CA PHE A 120 -2.26 10.37 2.38
C PHE A 120 -1.12 9.69 1.62
N GLY A 121 0.10 9.76 2.16
CA GLY A 121 1.25 9.16 1.48
C GLY A 121 1.22 7.63 1.50
N LEU A 122 0.60 7.00 2.51
CA LEU A 122 0.38 5.56 2.54
C LEU A 122 -0.55 5.13 1.39
N PHE A 123 -1.70 5.77 1.23
CA PHE A 123 -2.63 5.50 0.13
C PHE A 123 -2.04 5.85 -1.23
N ALA A 124 -1.28 6.95 -1.34
CA ALA A 124 -0.58 7.29 -2.57
C ALA A 124 0.41 6.19 -2.96
N THR A 125 1.22 5.71 -2.00
CA THR A 125 2.18 4.62 -2.21
C THR A 125 1.48 3.35 -2.68
N ASP A 126 0.36 2.99 -2.05
CA ASP A 126 -0.48 1.86 -2.44
C ASP A 126 -0.97 1.96 -3.89
N ILE A 127 -1.52 3.13 -4.27
CA ILE A 127 -1.98 3.42 -5.63
C ILE A 127 -0.83 3.30 -6.64
N PHE A 128 0.34 3.87 -6.35
CA PHE A 128 1.49 3.81 -7.27
C PHE A 128 1.98 2.37 -7.48
N VAL A 129 2.00 1.55 -6.43
CA VAL A 129 2.39 0.15 -6.56
C VAL A 129 1.36 -0.62 -7.37
N ASN A 130 0.07 -0.48 -7.03
CA ASN A 130 -1.00 -1.16 -7.74
C ASN A 130 -1.05 -0.75 -9.22
N ALA A 131 -0.91 0.55 -9.52
CA ALA A 131 -0.80 1.05 -10.88
C ALA A 131 0.43 0.47 -11.60
N GLY A 132 1.59 0.42 -10.92
CA GLY A 132 2.80 -0.20 -11.44
C GLY A 132 2.63 -1.68 -11.80
N GLN A 133 1.93 -2.44 -10.96
CA GLN A 133 1.62 -3.85 -11.20
C GLN A 133 0.69 -4.05 -12.39
N VAL A 134 -0.32 -3.20 -12.54
CA VAL A 134 -1.24 -3.23 -13.69
C VAL A 134 -0.50 -2.91 -14.99
N VAL A 135 0.38 -1.91 -14.98
CA VAL A 135 1.13 -1.45 -16.16
C VAL A 135 2.21 -2.44 -16.56
N THR A 136 3.02 -2.93 -15.61
CA THR A 136 4.09 -3.87 -15.93
C THR A 136 3.54 -5.25 -16.25
N GLY A 137 2.63 -5.78 -15.41
CA GLY A 137 2.07 -7.13 -15.61
C GLY A 137 3.10 -8.25 -15.47
N ASN A 138 4.16 -8.02 -14.68
CA ASN A 138 5.25 -8.96 -14.51
C ASN A 138 4.80 -10.26 -13.81
N LEU A 139 5.23 -11.37 -14.40
CA LEU A 139 4.89 -12.73 -13.99
C LEU A 139 5.64 -13.15 -12.72
N ALA A 140 4.92 -13.79 -11.80
CA ALA A 140 5.48 -14.38 -10.60
C ALA A 140 6.44 -15.52 -10.93
N PRO A 141 7.48 -15.76 -10.12
CA PRO A 141 8.36 -16.91 -10.29
C PRO A 141 7.67 -18.27 -10.11
N HIS A 142 6.45 -18.30 -9.56
CA HIS A 142 5.61 -19.50 -9.41
C HIS A 142 4.42 -19.53 -10.39
N PHE A 143 4.42 -18.64 -11.39
CA PHE A 143 3.31 -18.48 -12.33
C PHE A 143 2.98 -19.77 -13.09
N LEU A 144 3.98 -20.51 -13.60
CA LEU A 144 3.73 -21.74 -14.37
C LEU A 144 3.14 -22.86 -13.51
N ALA A 145 3.45 -22.89 -12.21
CA ALA A 145 2.88 -23.86 -11.27
C ALA A 145 1.36 -23.65 -11.09
N LEU A 146 0.90 -22.41 -11.15
CA LEU A 146 -0.52 -22.05 -11.06
C LEU A 146 -1.24 -22.10 -12.41
N CYS A 147 -0.60 -21.59 -13.47
CA CYS A 147 -1.17 -21.50 -14.82
C CYS A 147 -1.43 -22.89 -15.43
N LYS A 148 -0.56 -23.89 -15.16
CA LYS A 148 -0.63 -25.25 -15.74
C LYS A 148 -0.91 -25.23 -17.26
N PRO A 149 0.01 -24.69 -18.07
CA PRO A 149 -0.24 -24.56 -19.50
C PRO A 149 -0.23 -25.90 -20.22
N ASN A 150 -1.11 -26.07 -21.21
CA ASN A 150 -1.13 -27.25 -22.07
C ASN A 150 -0.10 -27.07 -23.20
N TYR A 151 1.14 -27.46 -22.93
CA TYR A 151 2.27 -27.28 -23.88
C TYR A 151 2.04 -27.94 -25.24
N THR A 152 1.30 -29.05 -25.30
CA THR A 152 0.95 -29.73 -26.56
C THR A 152 -0.05 -28.92 -27.38
N ALA A 153 -1.07 -28.33 -26.76
CA ALA A 153 -2.04 -27.47 -27.45
C ALA A 153 -1.45 -26.12 -27.88
N LEU A 154 -0.49 -25.62 -27.11
CA LEU A 154 0.27 -24.39 -27.40
C LEU A 154 1.37 -24.60 -28.46
N GLY A 155 1.59 -25.85 -28.90
CA GLY A 155 2.57 -26.18 -29.92
C GLY A 155 4.02 -25.95 -29.48
N CYS A 156 4.32 -26.00 -28.17
CA CYS A 156 5.66 -25.82 -27.61
C CYS A 156 6.60 -26.96 -28.04
N LYS A 157 7.23 -26.81 -29.22
CA LYS A 157 8.23 -27.77 -29.73
C LYS A 157 9.66 -27.37 -29.36
N GLN A 158 9.91 -26.09 -29.09
CA GLN A 158 11.23 -25.54 -28.77
C GLN A 158 11.15 -24.67 -27.51
N TYR A 159 12.24 -24.65 -26.74
CA TYR A 159 12.36 -23.85 -25.51
C TYR A 159 12.36 -22.34 -25.77
N THR A 160 12.59 -21.89 -27.00
CA THR A 160 12.65 -20.47 -27.40
C THR A 160 11.30 -19.91 -27.88
N GLN A 161 10.25 -20.73 -27.90
CA GLN A 161 8.95 -20.29 -28.40
C GLN A 161 8.24 -19.44 -27.33
N PHE A 162 7.81 -18.24 -27.75
CA PHE A 162 7.12 -17.27 -26.93
C PHE A 162 5.60 -17.41 -27.06
N ILE A 163 4.89 -17.47 -25.93
CA ILE A 163 3.44 -17.58 -25.87
C ILE A 163 2.88 -16.29 -25.29
N SER A 164 2.08 -15.59 -26.09
CA SER A 164 1.31 -14.42 -25.65
C SER A 164 -0.19 -14.69 -25.49
N SER A 165 -0.65 -15.94 -25.66
CA SER A 165 -2.08 -16.24 -25.69
C SER A 165 -2.73 -16.15 -24.30
N VAL A 166 -3.85 -15.43 -24.22
CA VAL A 166 -4.65 -15.24 -22.99
C VAL A 166 -5.24 -16.55 -22.45
N HIS A 167 -5.52 -17.52 -23.32
CA HIS A 167 -6.07 -18.85 -22.96
C HIS A 167 -5.01 -19.94 -22.77
N ALA A 168 -3.75 -19.57 -22.51
CA ALA A 168 -2.69 -20.55 -22.30
C ALA A 168 -2.84 -21.36 -20.99
N CYS A 169 -3.55 -20.82 -20.01
CA CYS A 169 -3.63 -21.37 -18.66
C CYS A 169 -4.94 -22.15 -18.43
N THR A 170 -4.84 -23.24 -17.68
CA THR A 170 -5.98 -24.10 -17.29
C THR A 170 -6.26 -24.07 -15.78
N GLY A 171 -5.40 -23.43 -15.00
CA GLY A 171 -5.57 -23.29 -13.56
C GLY A 171 -6.65 -22.29 -13.14
N ASN A 172 -6.71 -22.01 -11.83
CA ASN A 172 -7.68 -21.06 -11.27
C ASN A 172 -7.38 -19.63 -11.75
N PRO A 173 -8.35 -18.94 -12.41
CA PRO A 173 -8.14 -17.61 -12.98
C PRO A 173 -7.74 -16.54 -11.95
N ASP A 174 -8.25 -16.61 -10.72
CA ASP A 174 -7.98 -15.61 -9.67
C ASP A 174 -6.51 -15.67 -9.22
N LEU A 175 -6.01 -16.89 -9.01
CA LEU A 175 -4.61 -17.12 -8.64
C LEU A 175 -3.66 -16.77 -9.79
N ILE A 176 -4.09 -17.00 -11.04
CA ILE A 176 -3.31 -16.63 -12.23
C ILE A 176 -3.24 -15.11 -12.36
N MET A 177 -4.35 -14.40 -12.17
CA MET A 177 -4.38 -12.94 -12.22
C MET A 177 -3.49 -12.34 -11.12
N LYS A 178 -3.56 -12.90 -9.91
CA LYS A 178 -2.69 -12.51 -8.81
C LYS A 178 -1.21 -12.76 -9.11
N ALA A 179 -0.88 -13.90 -9.71
CA ALA A 179 0.48 -14.22 -10.15
C ALA A 179 0.98 -13.34 -11.31
N ARG A 180 0.13 -12.54 -11.96
CA ARG A 180 0.54 -11.54 -12.97
C ARG A 180 0.77 -10.14 -12.37
N LYS A 181 0.45 -9.92 -11.09
CA LYS A 181 0.56 -8.65 -10.36
C LYS A 181 1.68 -8.69 -9.31
N THR A 182 2.86 -9.22 -9.65
CA THR A 182 3.91 -9.44 -8.61
C THR A 182 4.93 -8.32 -8.43
N PHE A 183 5.13 -7.46 -9.42
CA PHE A 183 6.09 -6.36 -9.33
C PHE A 183 5.41 -5.04 -9.67
N PRO A 184 5.70 -3.96 -8.92
CA PRO A 184 6.53 -3.89 -7.70
C PRO A 184 5.90 -4.55 -6.47
N SER A 185 6.71 -4.87 -5.44
CA SER A 185 6.21 -5.46 -4.19
C SER A 185 5.50 -4.42 -3.32
N LYS A 186 4.22 -4.67 -3.06
CA LYS A 186 3.36 -3.83 -2.23
C LYS A 186 3.81 -3.78 -0.78
N GLU A 187 4.11 -4.95 -0.20
CA GLU A 187 4.55 -5.08 1.19
C GLU A 187 5.85 -4.31 1.45
N ALA A 188 6.81 -4.40 0.52
CA ALA A 188 8.08 -3.70 0.63
C ALA A 188 7.90 -2.18 0.56
N ALA A 189 7.10 -1.70 -0.39
CA ALA A 189 6.85 -0.27 -0.57
C ALA A 189 6.17 0.36 0.65
N LEU A 190 5.11 -0.29 1.17
CA LEU A 190 4.39 0.19 2.36
C LEU A 190 5.28 0.19 3.61
N SER A 191 6.10 -0.85 3.79
CA SER A 191 7.02 -0.95 4.93
C SER A 191 8.10 0.13 4.89
N ILE A 192 8.71 0.36 3.73
CA ILE A 192 9.72 1.42 3.55
C ILE A 192 9.10 2.79 3.78
N TYR A 193 7.91 3.05 3.23
CA TYR A 193 7.20 4.31 3.44
C TYR A 193 6.95 4.57 4.93
N ALA A 194 6.44 3.58 5.66
CA ALA A 194 6.20 3.69 7.10
C ALA A 194 7.49 3.98 7.88
N ALA A 195 8.58 3.24 7.60
CA ALA A 195 9.86 3.42 8.25
C ALA A 195 10.47 4.81 7.97
N MET A 196 10.44 5.25 6.71
CA MET A 196 10.95 6.56 6.30
C MET A 196 10.17 7.70 6.92
N TYR A 197 8.83 7.60 6.95
CA TYR A 197 8.00 8.61 7.59
C TYR A 197 8.33 8.73 9.08
N LEU A 198 8.41 7.60 9.77
CA LEU A 198 8.77 7.56 11.18
C LEU A 198 10.14 8.20 11.44
N ALA A 199 11.15 7.86 10.64
CA ALA A 199 12.50 8.39 10.75
C ALA A 199 12.58 9.91 10.53
N VAL A 200 11.68 10.49 9.74
CA VAL A 200 11.60 11.96 9.52
C VAL A 200 10.73 12.65 10.57
N SER A 201 9.77 11.93 11.16
CA SER A 201 8.84 12.48 12.16
C SER A 201 9.38 12.51 13.59
N ILE A 202 10.39 11.67 13.89
CA ILE A 202 11.18 11.67 15.13
C ILE A 202 12.21 12.80 15.07
#